data_AF-A0A317EAM1-F1
#
_entry.id   AF-A0A317EAM1-F1
#
_cell.length_a   1.000
_cell.length_b   1.000
_cell.length_c   1.000
_cell.angle_alpha   90.00
_cell.angle_beta   90.00
_cell.angle_gamma   90.00
#
_symmetry.space_group_name_H-M   'P 1'
#
loop_
_entity.id
_entity.type
_entity.pdbx_description
1 polymer ?
#
loop_
_entity_poly.entity_id
_entity_poly.type
_entity_poly.pdbx_seq_one_letter_code
_entity_poly.pdbx_strand_id
1 'polypeptide(L)'
;MTLVATTRIDRVQAIDIGGQAVNTAGAELAAHVEARFGATHARLFARPRVAGAFMEWHSEAVGPIARFVDLPPADREAVQKGLGQLVGGLRGEAARLSASTDEAESLLGARLGAALELPGLDRVYLVGDQPVLTDWGALALDPTGRGVPPPRGLLFSFSPVLAPPPPPPGSAAAAKAAAITPAALPAAAGAAVAVPASRWTWPVVATVAALLVLAAAAIGIYAEQRGWLSALVDPPPLVCEVPEGEIAVAGELSGLQDQERELRRRLSDIERQLAEKAAACRPPVPETPPPAPEPAPPEPAPTPPEPAPPAPVPPEPEPPVPPAPEPPPAEPPRPRAEAPPPREERANEDRRRVEERGGQRGRLEFILAWDNEADLDLVVTCPNGGRIVAGRPSGCAGGRLDLDANGTDNAGGQLIMLPDPVEHVVFTGNPPLGEFRVAVRMFPYHTQPRPRPGSAGYRLTVLYDGQVIAEKSGTITRAPGDTQPGGLDYLEQPVTSVKVPPPA
;
A
#
# COMPACT_ATOMS: atom_id res chain seq x y z
N MET A 1 37.14 9.74 1.56
CA MET A 1 35.68 9.52 1.67
C MET A 1 35.07 10.69 2.40
N THR A 2 33.91 11.13 1.94
CA THR A 2 33.18 12.29 2.45
C THR A 2 32.05 11.78 3.33
N LEU A 3 31.95 12.26 4.57
CA LEU A 3 30.80 11.98 5.43
C LEU A 3 29.56 12.69 4.86
N VAL A 4 28.54 11.93 4.49
CA VAL A 4 27.31 12.43 3.85
C VAL A 4 26.21 12.65 4.87
N ALA A 5 25.99 11.65 5.73
CA ALA A 5 24.94 11.67 6.73
C ALA A 5 25.34 10.86 7.97
N THR A 6 24.61 11.08 9.05
CA THR A 6 24.74 10.31 10.29
C THR A 6 23.35 9.97 10.79
N THR A 7 23.12 8.70 11.07
CA THR A 7 21.82 8.18 11.51
C THR A 7 21.97 7.49 12.86
N ARG A 8 21.04 7.70 13.78
CA ARG A 8 21.05 6.94 15.04
C ARG A 8 20.62 5.50 14.77
N ILE A 9 21.33 4.54 15.35
CA ILE A 9 21.05 3.11 15.11
C ILE A 9 19.69 2.70 15.69
N ASP A 10 19.19 3.40 16.72
CA ASP A 10 17.87 3.16 17.32
C ASP A 10 16.69 3.73 16.50
N ARG A 11 16.95 4.35 15.34
CA ARG A 11 15.93 4.93 14.46
C ARG A 11 15.70 4.15 13.18
N VAL A 12 16.53 3.16 12.89
CA VAL A 12 16.44 2.35 11.68
C VAL A 12 16.69 0.89 11.99
N GLN A 13 15.98 0.00 11.33
CA GLN A 13 16.17 -1.45 11.42
C GLN A 13 16.70 -1.95 10.09
N ALA A 14 17.89 -2.56 10.07
CA ALA A 14 18.41 -3.16 8.84
C ALA A 14 17.52 -4.31 8.39
N ILE A 15 17.33 -4.44 7.08
CA ILE A 15 16.65 -5.59 6.47
C ILE A 15 17.61 -6.77 6.55
N ASP A 16 17.14 -7.90 7.06
CA ASP A 16 17.91 -9.15 7.12
C ASP A 16 17.58 -10.05 5.93
N ILE A 17 18.62 -10.50 5.21
CA ILE A 17 18.52 -11.44 4.10
C ILE A 17 19.56 -12.55 4.30
N GLY A 18 19.10 -13.78 4.52
CA GLY A 18 19.97 -14.92 4.81
C GLY A 18 20.72 -14.78 6.15
N GLY A 19 20.07 -14.21 7.17
CA GLY A 19 20.64 -14.05 8.51
C GLY A 19 21.70 -12.96 8.65
N GLN A 20 21.85 -12.10 7.64
CA GLN A 20 22.75 -10.94 7.67
C GLN A 20 22.00 -9.67 7.29
N ALA A 21 22.27 -8.61 8.05
CA ALA A 21 21.79 -7.27 7.75
C ALA A 21 22.37 -6.79 6.42
N VAL A 22 21.51 -6.39 5.49
CA VAL A 22 21.87 -6.01 4.11
C VAL A 22 22.92 -4.91 4.07
N ASN A 23 22.84 -3.94 4.98
CA ASN A 23 23.81 -2.84 5.08
C ASN A 23 25.24 -3.31 5.42
N THR A 24 25.42 -4.50 6.01
CA THR A 24 26.75 -5.08 6.26
C THR A 24 27.38 -5.67 5.00
N ALA A 25 26.58 -6.01 3.99
CA ALA A 25 27.03 -6.55 2.70
C ALA A 25 27.47 -5.45 1.71
N GLY A 26 27.62 -4.19 2.14
CA GLY A 26 27.85 -3.05 1.25
C GLY A 26 29.11 -3.15 0.39
N ALA A 27 30.18 -3.79 0.88
CA ALA A 27 31.39 -3.99 0.09
C ALA A 27 31.20 -5.02 -1.03
N GLU A 28 30.47 -6.11 -0.76
CA GLU A 28 30.13 -7.15 -1.73
C GLU A 28 29.21 -6.59 -2.81
N LEU A 29 28.15 -5.89 -2.41
CA LEU A 29 27.22 -5.23 -3.32
C LEU A 29 27.94 -4.20 -4.20
N ALA A 30 28.77 -3.33 -3.61
CA ALA A 30 29.52 -2.33 -4.36
C ALA A 30 30.48 -2.97 -5.38
N ALA A 31 31.17 -4.05 -5.01
CA ALA A 31 32.08 -4.77 -5.92
C ALA A 31 31.33 -5.39 -7.11
N HIS A 32 30.18 -6.05 -6.87
CA HIS A 32 29.35 -6.61 -7.93
C HIS A 32 28.80 -5.51 -8.86
N VAL A 33 28.25 -4.45 -8.27
CA VAL A 33 27.69 -3.32 -9.02
C VAL A 33 28.75 -2.61 -9.84
N GLU A 34 29.94 -2.38 -9.29
CA GLU A 34 31.04 -1.76 -10.02
C GLU A 34 31.50 -2.61 -11.20
N ALA A 35 31.67 -3.92 -10.99
CA ALA A 35 32.05 -4.84 -12.04
C ALA A 35 31.02 -4.90 -13.19
N ARG A 36 29.73 -4.80 -12.88
CA ARG A 36 28.63 -4.94 -13.85
C ARG A 36 28.23 -3.63 -14.55
N PHE A 37 28.23 -2.52 -13.81
CA PHE A 37 27.63 -1.24 -14.21
C PHE A 37 28.58 -0.05 -14.10
N GLY A 38 29.80 -0.26 -13.58
CA GLY A 38 30.81 0.77 -13.41
C GLY A 38 30.67 1.60 -12.13
N ALA A 39 31.69 2.42 -11.88
CA ALA A 39 31.86 3.17 -10.63
C ALA A 39 30.69 4.12 -10.31
N THR A 40 30.00 4.68 -11.30
CA THR A 40 28.86 5.59 -11.09
C THR A 40 27.70 4.90 -10.36
N HIS A 41 27.41 3.63 -10.71
CA HIS A 41 26.37 2.86 -10.03
C HIS A 41 26.83 2.40 -8.64
N ALA A 42 28.11 2.05 -8.49
CA ALA A 42 28.66 1.63 -7.19
C ALA A 42 28.66 2.78 -6.17
N ARG A 43 28.96 4.01 -6.62
CA ARG A 43 28.90 5.24 -5.80
C ARG A 43 27.49 5.65 -5.39
N LEU A 44 26.46 4.99 -5.90
CA LEU A 44 25.09 5.16 -5.43
C LEU A 44 24.96 4.75 -3.97
N PHE A 45 25.70 3.74 -3.49
CA PHE A 45 25.60 3.28 -2.11
C PHE A 45 26.66 3.94 -1.23
N ALA A 46 26.24 4.73 -0.23
CA ALA A 46 27.16 5.19 0.80
C ALA A 46 27.64 4.01 1.64
N ARG A 47 28.92 4.04 2.05
CA ARG A 47 29.49 3.01 2.93
C ARG A 47 29.09 3.28 4.38
N PRO A 48 28.41 2.33 5.06
CA PRO A 48 28.10 2.46 6.47
C PRO A 48 29.34 2.23 7.33
N ARG A 49 29.49 3.03 8.39
CA ARG A 49 30.47 2.84 9.44
C ARG A 49 29.82 3.07 10.80
N VAL A 50 29.87 2.05 11.66
CA VAL A 50 29.37 2.17 13.03
C VAL A 50 30.31 3.06 13.85
N ALA A 51 29.75 4.10 14.47
CA ALA A 51 30.43 5.06 15.34
C ALA A 51 29.61 5.24 16.64
N GLY A 52 29.80 4.33 17.59
CA GLY A 52 29.06 4.32 18.85
C GLY A 52 27.56 4.06 18.62
N ALA A 53 26.70 5.00 19.02
CA ALA A 53 25.25 4.91 18.84
C ALA A 53 24.77 5.36 17.45
N PHE A 54 25.69 5.70 16.56
CA PHE A 54 25.40 6.25 15.24
C PHE A 54 25.99 5.39 14.13
N MET A 55 25.31 5.39 12.99
CA MET A 55 25.81 4.94 11.70
C MET A 55 26.25 6.18 10.91
N GLU A 56 27.53 6.24 10.55
CA GLU A 56 28.06 7.24 9.63
C GLU A 56 28.00 6.71 8.20
N TRP A 57 27.48 7.51 7.28
CA TRP A 57 27.37 7.16 5.86
C TRP A 57 28.41 7.93 5.05
N HIS A 58 29.34 7.22 4.45
CA HIS A 58 30.50 7.79 3.75
C HIS A 58 30.43 7.55 2.24
N SER A 59 30.63 8.59 1.43
CA SER A 59 30.69 8.48 -0.03
C SER A 59 32.11 8.62 -0.57
N GLU A 60 32.39 7.97 -1.70
CA GLU A 60 33.60 8.17 -2.49
C GLU A 60 33.47 9.33 -3.49
N ALA A 61 32.26 9.86 -3.68
CA ALA A 61 32.03 11.04 -4.49
C ALA A 61 32.63 12.30 -3.84
N VAL A 62 32.97 13.28 -4.68
CA VAL A 62 33.60 14.54 -4.28
C VAL A 62 32.75 15.68 -4.80
N GLY A 63 32.35 16.59 -3.91
CA GLY A 63 31.53 17.75 -4.28
C GLY A 63 30.75 18.30 -3.08
N PRO A 64 29.99 19.40 -3.28
CA PRO A 64 29.07 19.91 -2.27
C PRO A 64 27.99 18.89 -1.95
N ILE A 65 27.56 18.84 -0.69
CA ILE A 65 26.53 17.90 -0.23
C ILE A 65 25.19 18.62 -0.18
N ALA A 66 24.18 18.07 -0.83
CA ALA A 66 22.81 18.56 -0.79
C ALA A 66 21.84 17.40 -0.52
N ARG A 67 20.77 17.67 0.24
CA ARG A 67 19.68 16.71 0.44
C ARG A 67 18.70 16.82 -0.70
N PHE A 68 18.26 15.69 -1.24
CA PHE A 68 17.33 15.65 -2.37
C PHE A 68 16.03 16.43 -2.08
N VAL A 69 15.47 16.26 -0.88
CA VAL A 69 14.22 16.91 -0.47
C VAL A 69 14.34 18.43 -0.32
N ASP A 70 15.55 18.94 -0.13
CA ASP A 70 15.82 20.37 0.06
C ASP A 70 16.11 21.10 -1.27
N LEU A 71 16.12 20.37 -2.39
CA LEU A 71 16.39 20.93 -3.72
C LEU A 71 15.18 21.66 -4.33
N PRO A 72 15.43 22.68 -5.18
CA PRO A 72 14.39 23.28 -6.01
C PRO A 72 13.66 22.23 -6.88
N PRO A 73 12.35 22.41 -7.15
CA PRO A 73 11.57 21.43 -7.91
C PRO A 73 12.15 21.04 -9.27
N ALA A 74 12.71 21.99 -10.01
CA ALA A 74 13.33 21.74 -11.32
C ALA A 74 14.57 20.84 -11.20
N ASP A 75 15.39 21.05 -10.17
CA ASP A 75 16.59 20.26 -9.92
C ASP A 75 16.22 18.85 -9.43
N ARG A 76 15.14 18.74 -8.64
CA ARG A 76 14.59 17.44 -8.21
C ARG A 76 14.17 16.57 -9.39
N GLU A 77 13.53 17.12 -10.41
CA GLU A 77 13.10 16.35 -11.60
C GLU A 77 14.31 15.78 -12.36
N ALA A 78 15.36 16.57 -12.54
CA ALA A 78 16.59 16.12 -13.20
C ALA A 78 17.27 15.00 -12.41
N VAL A 79 17.35 15.15 -11.08
CA VAL A 79 17.93 14.15 -10.17
C VAL A 79 17.09 12.87 -10.14
N GLN A 80 15.75 12.98 -10.09
CA GLN A 80 14.84 11.84 -10.15
C GLN A 80 15.03 11.04 -11.44
N LYS A 81 15.12 11.72 -12.58
CA LYS A 81 15.36 11.07 -13.88
C LYS A 81 16.70 10.31 -13.89
N GLY A 82 17.77 10.94 -13.39
CA GLY A 82 19.09 10.31 -13.30
C GLY A 82 19.10 9.12 -12.35
N LEU A 83 18.51 9.28 -11.16
CA LEU A 83 18.39 8.23 -10.16
C LEU A 83 17.55 7.05 -10.67
N GLY A 84 16.45 7.32 -11.36
CA GLY A 84 15.60 6.30 -11.97
C GLY A 84 16.33 5.47 -13.04
N GLN A 85 17.28 6.05 -13.77
CA GLN A 85 18.11 5.29 -14.71
C GLN A 85 19.07 4.33 -13.98
N LEU A 86 19.75 4.82 -12.93
CA LEU A 86 20.67 4.01 -12.13
C LEU A 86 19.93 2.87 -11.41
N VAL A 87 18.83 3.19 -10.74
CA VAL A 87 18.01 2.23 -9.97
C VAL A 87 17.35 1.21 -10.90
N GLY A 88 16.88 1.63 -12.08
CA GLY A 88 16.27 0.74 -13.07
C GLY A 88 17.24 -0.37 -13.52
N GLY A 89 18.51 -0.01 -13.76
CA GLY A 89 19.56 -0.98 -14.09
C GLY A 89 19.82 -1.98 -12.96
N LEU A 90 19.95 -1.49 -11.72
CA LEU A 90 20.19 -2.32 -10.54
C LEU A 90 19.02 -3.25 -10.23
N ARG A 91 17.78 -2.79 -10.42
CA ARG A 91 16.57 -3.60 -10.27
C ARG A 91 16.53 -4.76 -11.27
N GLY A 92 16.87 -4.49 -12.53
CA GLY A 92 16.95 -5.53 -13.56
C GLY A 92 17.98 -6.60 -13.21
N GLU A 93 19.13 -6.20 -12.65
CA GLU A 93 20.15 -7.15 -12.19
C GLU A 93 19.73 -7.92 -10.94
N ALA A 94 19.09 -7.26 -9.96
CA ALA A 94 18.55 -7.94 -8.78
C ALA A 94 17.56 -9.03 -9.17
N ALA A 95 16.62 -8.72 -10.07
CA ALA A 95 15.66 -9.69 -10.59
C ALA A 95 16.33 -10.86 -11.33
N ARG A 96 17.35 -10.57 -12.15
CA ARG A 96 18.12 -11.61 -12.87
C ARG A 96 18.84 -12.54 -11.90
N LEU A 97 19.52 -11.98 -10.89
CA LEU A 97 20.26 -12.73 -9.87
C LEU A 97 19.31 -13.57 -9.01
N SER A 98 18.20 -12.99 -8.55
CA SER A 98 17.18 -13.71 -7.77
C SER A 98 16.55 -14.88 -8.53
N ALA A 99 16.47 -14.81 -9.86
CA ALA A 99 15.99 -15.89 -10.71
C ALA A 99 17.04 -16.98 -11.01
N SER A 100 18.28 -16.82 -10.54
CA SER A 100 19.34 -17.82 -10.71
C SER A 100 19.06 -19.07 -9.89
N THR A 101 19.48 -20.24 -10.40
CA THR A 101 19.46 -21.51 -9.67
C THR A 101 20.65 -21.66 -8.72
N ASP A 102 21.66 -20.79 -8.85
CA ASP A 102 22.77 -20.72 -7.91
C ASP A 102 22.33 -19.97 -6.65
N GLU A 103 22.49 -20.62 -5.49
CA GLU A 103 22.03 -20.09 -4.21
C GLU A 103 22.75 -18.79 -3.82
N ALA A 104 24.05 -18.67 -4.11
CA ALA A 104 24.82 -17.47 -3.81
C ALA A 104 24.40 -16.30 -4.71
N GLU A 105 24.16 -16.56 -6.00
CA GLU A 105 23.62 -15.53 -6.91
C GLU A 105 22.19 -15.11 -6.50
N SER A 106 21.33 -16.05 -6.15
CA SER A 106 19.95 -15.76 -5.73
C SER A 106 19.93 -14.91 -4.45
N LEU A 107 20.79 -15.26 -3.48
CA LEU A 107 20.96 -14.50 -2.24
C LEU A 107 21.50 -13.09 -2.50
N LEU A 108 22.49 -12.95 -3.39
CA LEU A 108 23.01 -11.65 -3.80
C LEU A 108 21.94 -10.79 -4.48
N GLY A 109 21.10 -11.39 -5.31
CA GLY A 109 19.95 -10.73 -5.93
C GLY A 109 18.94 -10.20 -4.91
N ALA A 110 18.61 -11.02 -3.92
CA ALA A 110 17.71 -10.63 -2.83
C ALA A 110 18.30 -9.49 -1.99
N ARG A 111 19.61 -9.53 -1.68
CA ARG A 111 20.33 -8.45 -0.98
C ARG A 111 20.37 -7.16 -1.79
N LEU A 112 20.63 -7.24 -3.10
CA LEU A 112 20.64 -6.08 -3.98
C LEU A 112 19.24 -5.45 -4.08
N GLY A 113 18.19 -6.27 -4.17
CA GLY A 113 16.80 -5.80 -4.15
C GLY A 113 16.47 -5.08 -2.84
N ALA A 114 16.81 -5.69 -1.70
CA ALA A 114 16.62 -5.07 -0.39
C ALA A 114 17.45 -3.79 -0.21
N ALA A 115 18.66 -3.71 -0.76
CA ALA A 115 19.49 -2.52 -0.71
C ALA A 115 18.89 -1.32 -1.46
N LEU A 116 17.94 -1.54 -2.38
CA LEU A 116 17.21 -0.46 -3.05
C LEU A 116 15.99 0.04 -2.26
N GLU A 117 15.71 -0.56 -1.10
CA GLU A 117 14.69 -0.06 -0.17
C GLU A 117 15.26 1.03 0.73
N LEU A 118 14.49 2.12 0.90
CA LEU A 118 14.85 3.27 1.72
C LEU A 118 13.75 3.58 2.73
N PRO A 119 14.10 4.03 3.95
CA PRO A 119 13.13 4.57 4.92
C PRO A 119 12.32 5.77 4.38
N GLY A 120 12.90 6.56 3.49
CA GLY A 120 12.30 7.77 2.93
C GLY A 120 13.21 8.46 1.89
N LEU A 121 12.66 9.38 1.09
CA LEU A 121 13.43 10.15 0.11
C LEU A 121 14.37 11.19 0.75
N ASP A 122 14.16 11.49 2.03
CA ASP A 122 15.05 12.31 2.86
C ASP A 122 16.43 11.68 3.09
N ARG A 123 16.58 10.40 2.68
CA ARG A 123 17.81 9.59 2.70
C ARG A 123 18.60 9.64 1.40
N VAL A 124 18.08 10.33 0.38
CA VAL A 124 18.79 10.57 -0.88
C VAL A 124 19.56 11.87 -0.78
N TYR A 125 20.86 11.81 -1.03
CA TYR A 125 21.78 12.95 -1.04
C TYR A 125 22.43 13.08 -2.40
N LEU A 126 22.92 14.27 -2.70
CA LEU A 126 23.82 14.54 -3.80
C LEU A 126 25.17 14.94 -3.25
N VAL A 127 26.24 14.41 -3.84
CA VAL A 127 27.62 14.81 -3.57
C VAL A 127 28.20 15.30 -4.89
N GLY A 128 28.17 16.61 -5.11
CA GLY A 128 28.24 17.19 -6.45
C GLY A 128 27.00 16.79 -7.24
N ASP A 129 27.18 16.20 -8.43
CA ASP A 129 26.09 15.73 -9.27
C ASP A 129 25.76 14.23 -9.07
N GLN A 130 26.51 13.54 -8.20
CA GLN A 130 26.34 12.11 -7.96
C GLN A 130 25.26 11.88 -6.90
N PRO A 131 24.16 11.16 -7.21
CA PRO A 131 23.22 10.70 -6.20
C PRO A 131 23.86 9.61 -5.32
N VAL A 132 23.62 9.71 -4.02
CA VAL A 132 24.13 8.84 -2.96
C VAL A 132 22.98 8.50 -2.01
N LEU A 133 22.76 7.20 -1.83
CA LEU A 133 21.79 6.63 -0.91
C LEU A 133 22.44 6.43 0.47
N THR A 134 21.71 6.84 1.50
CA THR A 134 22.04 6.60 2.91
C THR A 134 20.90 5.79 3.53
N ASP A 135 21.16 5.10 4.65
CA ASP A 135 20.17 4.21 5.29
C ASP A 135 19.53 3.19 4.34
N TRP A 136 20.27 2.79 3.30
CA TRP A 136 19.82 1.80 2.34
C TRP A 136 19.76 0.41 2.96
N GLY A 137 18.78 -0.39 2.53
CA GLY A 137 18.52 -1.70 3.12
C GLY A 137 18.07 -1.63 4.58
N ALA A 138 17.35 -0.57 4.96
CA ALA A 138 16.80 -0.40 6.29
C ALA A 138 15.35 0.11 6.28
N LEU A 139 14.61 -0.22 7.34
CA LEU A 139 13.26 0.26 7.65
C LEU A 139 13.36 1.40 8.66
N ALA A 140 12.46 2.39 8.61
CA ALA A 140 12.33 3.37 9.69
C ALA A 140 11.79 2.68 10.96
N LEU A 141 12.22 3.09 12.15
CA LEU A 141 11.62 2.66 13.41
C LEU A 141 10.67 3.74 13.94
N ASP A 142 9.48 3.33 14.38
CA ASP A 142 8.55 4.20 15.09
C ASP A 142 9.05 4.54 16.51
N PRO A 143 8.42 5.48 17.23
CA PRO A 143 8.82 5.82 18.61
C PRO A 143 8.72 4.65 19.61
N THR A 144 8.03 3.56 19.26
CA THR A 144 7.93 2.34 20.07
C THR A 144 9.00 1.30 19.73
N GLY A 145 9.88 1.61 18.77
CA GLY A 145 10.95 0.72 18.31
C GLY A 145 10.48 -0.37 17.34
N ARG A 146 9.27 -0.27 16.79
CA ARG A 146 8.79 -1.18 15.73
C ARG A 146 9.21 -0.65 14.37
N GLY A 147 9.65 -1.56 13.49
CA GLY A 147 9.85 -1.24 12.08
C GLY A 147 8.56 -0.74 11.46
N VAL A 148 8.52 0.52 11.06
CA VAL A 148 7.57 1.02 10.08
C VAL A 148 8.02 0.45 8.75
N PRO A 149 7.20 -0.37 8.07
CA PRO A 149 7.56 -0.83 6.75
C PRO A 149 7.80 0.41 5.88
N PRO A 150 8.98 0.54 5.24
CA PRO A 150 9.28 1.68 4.39
C PRO A 150 8.21 1.74 3.30
N PRO A 151 7.90 2.93 2.75
CA PRO A 151 7.11 3.00 1.54
C PRO A 151 7.92 2.24 0.48
N ARG A 152 7.52 1.00 0.19
CA ARG A 152 8.34 0.14 -0.65
C ARG A 152 8.26 0.65 -2.07
N GLY A 153 9.42 0.71 -2.72
CA GLY A 153 9.53 1.21 -4.09
C GLY A 153 9.46 2.72 -4.26
N LEU A 154 9.81 3.50 -3.23
CA LEU A 154 10.07 4.94 -3.37
C LEU A 154 11.05 5.27 -4.50
N LEU A 155 12.11 4.48 -4.65
CA LEU A 155 13.06 4.66 -5.75
C LEU A 155 12.51 4.13 -7.09
N PHE A 156 11.52 3.24 -7.04
CA PHE A 156 10.96 2.57 -8.21
C PHE A 156 9.92 3.43 -8.92
N SER A 157 9.29 4.39 -8.24
CA SER A 157 8.39 5.37 -8.84
C SER A 157 9.11 6.33 -9.81
N PHE A 158 10.44 6.42 -9.74
CA PHE A 158 11.26 7.25 -10.64
C PHE A 158 11.74 6.52 -11.90
N SER A 159 11.62 5.19 -11.98
CA SER A 159 12.13 4.41 -13.09
C SER A 159 11.03 4.09 -14.11
N PRO A 160 11.20 4.45 -15.41
CA PRO A 160 10.52 3.69 -16.46
C PRO A 160 11.09 2.26 -16.46
N VAL A 161 10.24 1.26 -16.67
CA VAL A 161 10.67 -0.14 -16.85
C VAL A 161 11.64 -0.20 -18.03
N LEU A 162 12.94 -0.32 -17.76
CA LEU A 162 13.95 -0.61 -18.79
C LEU A 162 14.23 -2.12 -18.81
N ALA A 163 14.25 -2.69 -20.02
CA ALA A 163 14.71 -4.05 -20.24
C ALA A 163 16.18 -4.21 -19.77
N PRO A 164 16.54 -5.36 -19.17
CA PRO A 164 17.87 -5.57 -18.64
C PRO A 164 18.94 -5.53 -19.75
N PRO A 165 20.14 -4.97 -19.49
CA PRO A 165 21.23 -4.98 -20.45
C PRO A 165 21.70 -6.42 -20.72
N PRO A 166 22.15 -6.73 -21.96
CA PRO A 166 22.56 -8.08 -22.32
C PRO A 166 23.72 -8.57 -21.43
N PRO A 167 23.81 -9.89 -21.17
CA PRO A 167 24.89 -10.46 -20.38
C PRO A 167 26.25 -10.25 -21.07
N PRO A 168 27.35 -10.15 -20.30
CA PRO A 168 28.68 -10.03 -20.86
C PRO A 168 29.02 -11.25 -21.72
N PRO A 169 29.76 -11.08 -22.84
CA PRO A 169 30.22 -12.19 -23.65
C PRO A 169 31.21 -13.03 -22.84
N GLY A 170 30.76 -14.15 -22.29
CA GLY A 170 31.61 -15.05 -21.50
C GLY A 170 30.88 -16.11 -20.68
N SER A 171 29.62 -15.88 -20.28
CA SER A 171 28.82 -16.88 -19.55
C SER A 171 27.78 -17.53 -20.47
N ALA A 172 28.25 -18.32 -21.41
CA ALA A 172 27.43 -19.28 -22.14
C ALA A 172 28.06 -20.67 -21.93
N ALA A 173 28.09 -21.11 -20.68
CA ALA A 173 28.32 -22.51 -20.35
C ALA A 173 26.95 -23.20 -20.20
N ALA A 174 26.61 -23.95 -21.25
CA ALA A 174 25.70 -25.10 -21.25
C ALA A 174 24.19 -24.85 -21.00
N ALA A 175 23.52 -24.32 -22.01
CA ALA A 175 22.21 -24.83 -22.41
C ALA A 175 22.30 -25.33 -23.86
N LYS A 176 22.73 -26.58 -24.05
CA LYS A 176 22.54 -27.28 -25.33
C LYS A 176 21.04 -27.54 -25.48
N ALA A 177 20.33 -26.58 -26.05
CA ALA A 177 19.06 -26.85 -26.71
C ALA A 177 19.36 -27.77 -27.90
N ALA A 178 18.93 -29.03 -27.81
CA ALA A 178 18.86 -29.92 -28.95
C ALA A 178 17.84 -29.34 -29.93
N ALA A 179 18.33 -28.52 -30.86
CA ALA A 179 17.58 -28.13 -32.03
C ALA A 179 17.32 -29.38 -32.88
N ILE A 180 16.12 -29.92 -32.78
CA ILE A 180 15.59 -30.85 -33.77
C ILE A 180 15.34 -30.02 -35.02
N THR A 181 16.26 -30.10 -35.97
CA THR A 181 16.04 -29.64 -37.34
C THR A 181 14.96 -30.53 -37.97
N PRO A 182 13.90 -29.99 -38.59
CA PRO A 182 13.05 -30.80 -39.45
C PRO A 182 13.86 -31.12 -40.72
N ALA A 183 14.29 -32.37 -40.84
CA ALA A 183 14.83 -32.88 -42.09
C ALA A 183 13.74 -32.76 -43.17
N ALA A 184 14.09 -32.08 -44.25
CA ALA A 184 13.29 -32.00 -45.46
C ALA A 184 12.99 -33.41 -45.98
N LEU A 185 11.71 -33.78 -46.03
CA LEU A 185 11.26 -34.96 -46.77
C LEU A 185 11.23 -34.61 -48.27
N PRO A 186 11.71 -35.49 -49.16
CA PRO A 186 11.63 -35.26 -50.58
C PRO A 186 10.19 -35.34 -51.06
N ALA A 187 9.83 -34.43 -51.96
CA ALA A 187 8.58 -34.45 -52.71
C ALA A 187 8.50 -35.74 -53.54
N ALA A 188 7.70 -36.71 -53.08
CA ALA A 188 7.29 -37.85 -53.87
C ALA A 188 5.93 -37.54 -54.51
N ALA A 189 5.95 -37.31 -55.83
CA ALA A 189 4.77 -37.29 -56.66
C ALA A 189 4.07 -38.65 -56.57
N GLY A 190 2.94 -38.70 -55.84
CA GLY A 190 2.06 -39.85 -55.74
C GLY A 190 0.83 -39.63 -56.60
N ALA A 191 0.71 -40.43 -57.65
CA ALA A 191 -0.35 -40.40 -58.65
C ALA A 191 -1.77 -40.43 -58.05
N ALA A 192 -2.66 -39.63 -58.65
CA ALA A 192 -4.10 -39.73 -58.44
C ALA A 192 -4.59 -41.10 -58.94
N VAL A 193 -4.85 -42.02 -58.01
CA VAL A 193 -5.55 -43.27 -58.30
C VAL A 193 -7.04 -42.98 -58.31
N ALA A 194 -7.62 -42.92 -59.50
CA ALA A 194 -9.07 -42.93 -59.69
C ALA A 194 -9.61 -44.30 -59.25
N VAL A 195 -10.33 -44.35 -58.14
CA VAL A 195 -11.02 -45.56 -57.69
C VAL A 195 -12.38 -45.65 -58.41
N PRO A 196 -12.69 -46.74 -59.12
CA PRO A 196 -13.98 -46.89 -59.78
C PRO A 196 -15.09 -46.99 -58.71
N ALA A 197 -16.12 -46.17 -58.88
CA ALA A 197 -17.30 -46.15 -58.03
C ALA A 197 -18.09 -47.47 -58.14
N SER A 198 -17.67 -48.47 -57.36
CA SER A 198 -18.46 -49.69 -57.13
C SER A 198 -19.51 -49.39 -56.07
N ARG A 199 -20.79 -49.57 -56.42
CA ARG A 199 -21.97 -49.28 -55.59
C ARG A 199 -22.11 -50.17 -54.35
N TRP A 200 -21.07 -50.92 -53.99
CA TRP A 200 -21.04 -51.89 -52.89
C TRP A 200 -19.92 -51.66 -51.87
N THR A 201 -19.14 -50.57 -51.98
CA THR A 201 -18.08 -50.23 -51.00
C THR A 201 -18.51 -49.18 -49.97
N TRP A 202 -19.49 -48.32 -50.32
CA TRP A 202 -20.06 -47.32 -49.41
C TRP A 202 -20.68 -47.87 -48.13
N PRO A 203 -21.47 -48.97 -48.13
CA PRO A 203 -22.01 -49.51 -46.89
C PRO A 203 -20.90 -50.05 -45.99
N VAL A 204 -19.85 -50.66 -46.54
CA VAL A 204 -18.70 -51.16 -45.77
C VAL A 204 -17.92 -50.00 -45.14
N VAL A 205 -17.61 -48.98 -45.92
CA VAL A 205 -16.91 -47.77 -45.41
C VAL A 205 -17.75 -47.05 -44.36
N ALA A 206 -19.07 -46.94 -44.57
CA ALA A 206 -19.98 -46.36 -43.59
C ALA A 206 -20.06 -47.18 -42.30
N THR A 207 -20.10 -48.52 -42.38
CA THR A 207 -20.07 -49.38 -41.18
C THR A 207 -18.74 -49.31 -40.44
N VAL A 208 -17.61 -49.25 -41.15
CA VAL A 208 -16.29 -49.09 -40.51
C VAL A 208 -16.18 -47.72 -39.85
N ALA A 209 -16.64 -46.65 -40.50
CA ALA A 209 -16.67 -45.32 -39.92
C ALA A 209 -17.59 -45.26 -38.68
N ALA A 210 -18.77 -45.88 -38.73
CA ALA A 210 -19.68 -45.96 -37.59
C ALA A 210 -19.07 -46.74 -36.42
N LEU A 211 -18.37 -47.85 -36.68
CA LEU A 211 -17.65 -48.61 -35.65
C LEU A 211 -16.49 -47.82 -35.06
N LEU A 212 -15.77 -47.02 -35.86
CA LEU A 212 -14.70 -46.14 -35.36
C LEU A 212 -15.25 -45.01 -34.49
N VAL A 213 -16.40 -44.43 -34.85
CA VAL A 213 -17.07 -43.41 -34.02
C VAL A 213 -17.57 -44.02 -32.71
N LEU A 214 -18.14 -45.22 -32.74
CA LEU A 214 -18.56 -45.93 -31.54
C LEU A 214 -17.37 -46.33 -30.66
N ALA A 215 -16.25 -46.75 -31.25
CA ALA A 215 -15.03 -47.04 -30.51
C ALA A 215 -14.45 -45.76 -29.88
N ALA A 216 -14.42 -44.65 -30.60
CA ALA A 216 -13.97 -43.36 -30.07
C ALA A 216 -14.88 -42.85 -28.94
N ALA A 217 -16.21 -43.01 -29.08
CA ALA A 217 -17.17 -42.68 -28.03
C ALA A 217 -17.01 -43.58 -26.81
N ALA A 218 -16.81 -44.89 -27.00
CA ALA A 218 -16.55 -45.82 -25.89
C ALA A 218 -15.22 -45.51 -25.19
N ILE A 219 -14.18 -45.16 -25.95
CA ILE A 219 -12.90 -44.69 -25.41
C ILE A 219 -13.13 -43.40 -24.62
N GLY A 220 -13.90 -42.43 -25.14
CA GLY A 220 -14.25 -41.15 -24.50
C GLY A 220 -15.12 -41.27 -23.23
N ILE A 221 -15.98 -42.28 -23.15
CA ILE A 221 -16.76 -42.58 -21.94
C ILE A 221 -15.90 -43.31 -20.90
N TYR A 222 -15.11 -44.30 -21.33
CA TYR A 222 -14.20 -45.04 -20.44
C TYR A 222 -13.14 -44.11 -19.82
N ALA A 223 -12.66 -43.21 -20.66
CA ALA A 223 -11.88 -42.03 -20.37
C ALA A 223 -12.46 -41.17 -19.24
N GLU A 224 -13.66 -40.64 -19.43
CA GLU A 224 -14.33 -39.74 -18.50
C GLU A 224 -14.57 -40.42 -17.14
N GLN A 225 -14.92 -41.71 -17.14
CA GLN A 225 -15.11 -42.48 -15.90
C GLN A 225 -13.81 -42.79 -15.14
N ARG A 226 -12.65 -42.79 -15.79
CA ARG A 226 -11.35 -43.11 -15.18
C ARG A 226 -10.49 -41.87 -14.86
N GLY A 227 -10.97 -40.66 -15.16
CA GLY A 227 -10.23 -39.42 -14.88
C GLY A 227 -8.88 -39.30 -15.60
N TRP A 228 -8.64 -40.07 -16.65
CA TRP A 228 -7.39 -40.00 -17.44
C TRP A 228 -7.24 -38.66 -18.20
N LEU A 229 -8.36 -37.97 -18.50
CA LEU A 229 -8.37 -36.69 -19.23
C LEU A 229 -7.91 -35.55 -18.31
N SER A 230 -8.24 -35.61 -17.01
CA SER A 230 -7.68 -34.72 -16.00
C SER A 230 -6.16 -34.91 -15.85
N ALA A 231 -5.60 -36.08 -16.15
CA ALA A 231 -4.15 -36.29 -16.11
C ALA A 231 -3.39 -35.68 -17.31
N LEU A 232 -4.07 -35.35 -18.41
CA LEU A 232 -3.48 -34.65 -19.56
C LEU A 232 -3.69 -33.12 -19.52
N VAL A 233 -4.67 -32.65 -18.73
CA VAL A 233 -5.10 -31.24 -18.70
C VAL A 233 -4.73 -30.56 -17.38
N ASP A 234 -4.73 -31.27 -16.26
CA ASP A 234 -4.23 -30.73 -14.99
C ASP A 234 -2.77 -31.13 -14.79
N PRO A 235 -1.86 -30.17 -14.52
CA PRO A 235 -0.53 -30.51 -14.04
C PRO A 235 -0.67 -31.31 -12.73
N PRO A 236 0.21 -32.30 -12.46
CA PRO A 236 0.15 -33.02 -11.20
C PRO A 236 0.18 -32.03 -10.04
N PRO A 237 -0.62 -32.22 -8.97
CA PRO A 237 -0.57 -31.35 -7.81
C PRO A 237 0.87 -31.33 -7.32
N LEU A 238 1.45 -30.14 -7.25
CA LEU A 238 2.75 -29.92 -6.63
C LEU A 238 2.62 -30.31 -5.16
N VAL A 239 2.89 -31.57 -4.86
CA VAL A 239 3.11 -32.02 -3.48
C VAL A 239 4.52 -31.60 -3.14
N CYS A 240 4.66 -30.37 -2.64
CA CYS A 240 5.91 -29.94 -2.04
C CYS A 240 6.12 -30.78 -0.78
N GLU A 241 7.12 -31.64 -0.81
CA GLU A 241 7.58 -32.37 0.37
C GLU A 241 8.29 -31.35 1.28
N VAL A 242 7.57 -30.87 2.29
CA VAL A 242 8.09 -29.89 3.24
C VAL A 242 9.10 -30.61 4.14
N PRO A 243 10.38 -30.18 4.19
CA PRO A 243 11.38 -30.78 5.08
C PRO A 243 10.91 -30.73 6.53
N GLU A 244 11.19 -31.77 7.33
CA GLU A 244 10.75 -31.84 8.74
C GLU A 244 11.19 -30.61 9.57
N GLY A 245 12.33 -30.01 9.21
CA GLY A 245 12.81 -28.77 9.83
C GLY A 245 11.90 -27.56 9.60
N GLU A 246 11.27 -27.44 8.42
CA GLU A 246 10.34 -26.34 8.12
C GLU A 246 8.99 -26.52 8.82
N ILE A 247 8.55 -27.77 9.06
CA ILE A 247 7.36 -28.07 9.85
C ILE A 247 7.56 -27.66 11.31
N ALA A 248 8.77 -27.89 11.86
CA ALA A 248 9.12 -27.44 13.21
C ALA A 248 9.12 -25.91 13.32
N VAL A 249 9.68 -25.21 12.32
CA VAL A 249 9.68 -23.74 12.26
C VAL A 249 8.27 -23.17 12.13
N ALA A 250 7.40 -23.78 11.32
CA ALA A 250 6.00 -23.38 11.20
C ALA A 250 5.23 -23.57 12.53
N GLY A 251 5.53 -24.64 13.26
CA GLY A 251 5.02 -24.88 14.61
C GLY A 251 5.50 -23.83 15.61
N GLU A 252 6.79 -23.48 15.59
CA GLU A 252 7.37 -22.43 16.43
C GLU A 252 6.76 -21.06 16.13
N LEU A 253 6.60 -20.72 14.85
CA LEU A 253 5.93 -19.49 14.43
C LEU A 253 4.48 -19.44 14.93
N SER A 254 3.74 -20.54 14.82
CA SER A 254 2.36 -20.63 15.33
C SER A 254 2.32 -20.43 16.85
N GLY A 255 3.26 -21.02 17.59
CA GLY A 255 3.39 -20.84 19.04
C GLY A 255 3.72 -19.40 19.44
N LEU A 256 4.60 -18.72 18.69
CA LEU A 256 4.92 -17.31 18.91
C LEU A 256 3.71 -16.40 18.62
N GLN A 257 2.93 -16.69 17.58
CA GLN A 257 1.70 -15.96 17.28
C GLN A 257 0.64 -16.15 18.38
N ASP A 258 0.53 -17.36 18.94
CA ASP A 258 -0.35 -17.62 20.07
C ASP A 258 0.08 -16.84 21.32
N GLN A 259 1.39 -16.79 21.57
CA GLN A 259 1.96 -16.02 22.66
C GLN A 259 1.72 -14.51 22.48
N GLU A 260 1.85 -13.99 21.26
CA GLU A 260 1.52 -12.60 20.95
C GLU A 260 0.05 -12.30 21.21
N ARG A 261 -0.87 -13.18 20.77
CA ARG A 261 -2.31 -13.02 21.02
C ARG A 261 -2.63 -12.99 22.52
N GLU A 262 -1.99 -13.85 23.29
CA GLU A 262 -2.14 -13.87 24.75
C GLU A 262 -1.59 -12.59 25.41
N LEU A 263 -0.41 -12.13 25.01
CA LEU A 263 0.17 -10.89 25.54
C LEU A 263 -0.70 -9.67 25.21
N ARG A 264 -1.27 -9.60 24.00
CA ARG A 264 -2.21 -8.53 23.62
C ARG A 264 -3.47 -8.53 24.48
N ARG A 265 -4.03 -9.71 24.80
CA ARG A 265 -5.17 -9.81 25.74
C ARG A 265 -4.79 -9.30 27.12
N ARG A 266 -3.65 -9.73 27.66
CA ARG A 266 -3.17 -9.28 28.97
C ARG A 266 -2.93 -7.77 29.02
N LEU A 267 -2.38 -7.19 27.96
CA LEU A 267 -2.19 -5.75 27.88
C LEU A 267 -3.54 -5.01 27.94
N SER A 268 -4.51 -5.44 27.13
CA SER A 268 -5.86 -4.87 27.14
C SER A 268 -6.54 -5.00 28.52
N ASP A 269 -6.35 -6.12 29.21
CA ASP A 269 -6.86 -6.32 30.56
C ASP A 269 -6.20 -5.38 31.59
N ILE A 270 -4.89 -5.20 31.52
CA ILE A 270 -4.15 -4.29 32.40
C ILE A 270 -4.55 -2.84 32.14
N GLU A 271 -4.70 -2.44 30.87
CA GLU A 271 -5.16 -1.11 30.49
C GLU A 271 -6.56 -0.82 31.02
N ARG A 272 -7.47 -1.80 30.91
CA ARG A 272 -8.81 -1.71 31.51
C ARG A 272 -8.74 -1.50 33.03
N GLN A 273 -7.93 -2.29 33.73
CA GLN A 273 -7.75 -2.13 35.18
C GLN A 273 -7.17 -0.76 35.54
N LEU A 274 -6.25 -0.23 34.73
CA LEU A 274 -5.69 1.10 34.94
C LEU A 274 -6.77 2.18 34.74
N ALA A 275 -7.60 2.06 33.71
CA ALA A 275 -8.71 2.97 33.46
C ALA A 275 -9.73 2.95 34.60
N GLU A 276 -10.10 1.77 35.11
CA GLU A 276 -10.98 1.62 36.28
C GLU A 276 -10.39 2.29 37.53
N LYS A 277 -9.09 2.08 37.80
CA LYS A 277 -8.40 2.73 38.93
C LYS A 277 -8.27 4.24 38.77
N ALA A 278 -8.05 4.72 37.53
CA ALA A 278 -7.98 6.15 37.24
C ALA A 278 -9.34 6.83 37.42
N ALA A 279 -10.43 6.18 36.99
CA ALA A 279 -11.79 6.68 37.17
C ALA A 279 -12.19 6.75 38.66
N ALA A 280 -11.62 5.90 39.52
CA ALA A 280 -11.82 5.95 40.96
C ALA A 280 -11.11 7.13 41.66
N CYS A 281 -10.19 7.83 40.98
CA CYS A 281 -9.51 9.00 41.52
C CYS A 281 -10.39 10.25 41.31
N ARG A 282 -10.75 10.97 42.38
CA ARG A 282 -11.44 12.26 42.30
C ARG A 282 -10.44 13.42 42.49
N PRO A 283 -10.40 14.44 41.62
CA PRO A 283 -9.59 15.63 41.85
C PRO A 283 -10.13 16.42 43.05
N PRO A 284 -9.26 17.12 43.81
CA PRO A 284 -9.70 18.01 44.87
C PRO A 284 -10.56 19.13 44.27
N VAL A 285 -11.78 19.29 44.79
CA VAL A 285 -12.66 20.41 44.43
C VAL A 285 -12.05 21.68 45.02
N PRO A 286 -11.70 22.69 44.20
CA PRO A 286 -11.25 23.98 44.74
C PRO A 286 -12.39 24.57 45.57
N GLU A 287 -12.10 24.94 46.83
CA GLU A 287 -13.06 25.60 47.71
C GLU A 287 -13.57 26.87 47.02
N THR A 288 -14.89 26.95 46.83
CA THR A 288 -15.53 28.16 46.31
C THR A 288 -15.29 29.29 47.33
N PRO A 289 -14.72 30.44 46.92
CA PRO A 289 -14.57 31.58 47.81
C PRO A 289 -15.95 32.02 48.31
N PRO A 290 -16.08 32.44 49.58
CA PRO A 290 -17.36 32.83 50.16
C PRO A 290 -17.98 33.97 49.34
N PRO A 291 -19.32 33.98 49.20
CA PRO A 291 -20.02 34.99 48.42
C PRO A 291 -19.73 36.40 48.98
N ALA A 292 -19.43 37.32 48.08
CA ALA A 292 -19.21 38.73 48.40
C ALA A 292 -20.45 39.32 49.10
N PRO A 293 -20.28 40.23 50.07
CA PRO A 293 -21.40 40.84 50.79
C PRO A 293 -22.27 41.63 49.82
N GLU A 294 -23.57 41.34 49.86
CA GLU A 294 -24.61 41.97 49.05
C GLU A 294 -24.68 43.48 49.35
N PRO A 295 -24.80 44.36 48.34
CA PRO A 295 -24.92 45.79 48.57
C PRO A 295 -26.23 46.12 49.29
N ALA A 296 -26.14 46.93 50.34
CA ALA A 296 -27.27 47.32 51.17
C ALA A 296 -28.40 47.96 50.35
N PRO A 297 -29.68 47.57 50.56
CA PRO A 297 -30.82 48.16 49.88
C PRO A 297 -31.07 49.61 50.32
N PRO A 298 -31.55 50.50 49.42
CA PRO A 298 -32.02 51.83 49.83
C PRO A 298 -33.38 51.72 50.55
N GLU A 299 -33.49 52.41 51.69
CA GLU A 299 -34.72 52.53 52.49
C GLU A 299 -35.79 53.32 51.70
N PRO A 300 -37.07 52.88 51.70
CA PRO A 300 -38.05 53.71 52.41
C PRO A 300 -39.30 53.02 53.00
N ALA A 301 -39.76 53.67 54.08
CA ALA A 301 -41.12 53.93 54.56
C ALA A 301 -41.91 52.85 55.36
N PRO A 302 -42.67 53.29 56.41
CA PRO A 302 -43.15 52.43 57.49
C PRO A 302 -44.50 51.71 57.22
N THR A 303 -44.63 50.54 57.83
CA THR A 303 -45.82 49.65 57.93
C THR A 303 -46.93 50.20 58.83
N PRO A 304 -48.18 49.72 58.68
CA PRO A 304 -48.81 48.88 59.72
C PRO A 304 -49.92 47.90 59.20
N PRO A 305 -50.60 47.08 60.03
CA PRO A 305 -50.15 45.88 60.75
C PRO A 305 -50.94 44.58 60.38
N GLU A 306 -50.48 43.46 60.94
CA GLU A 306 -50.89 42.03 60.91
C GLU A 306 -52.40 41.71 61.17
N PRO A 307 -52.89 40.48 60.86
CA PRO A 307 -52.87 39.45 61.90
C PRO A 307 -52.57 37.99 61.44
N ALA A 308 -52.11 37.22 62.42
CA ALA A 308 -51.59 35.85 62.41
C ALA A 308 -52.67 34.72 62.46
N PRO A 309 -52.37 33.48 62.91
CA PRO A 309 -52.19 32.23 62.14
C PRO A 309 -53.30 31.18 62.50
N PRO A 310 -53.27 29.88 62.11
CA PRO A 310 -52.41 28.86 62.75
C PRO A 310 -51.99 27.64 61.87
N ALA A 311 -51.07 26.84 62.42
CA ALA A 311 -50.63 25.50 61.97
C ALA A 311 -51.67 24.40 62.31
N PRO A 312 -51.33 23.09 62.39
CA PRO A 312 -50.67 22.13 61.47
C PRO A 312 -51.64 20.94 61.17
N VAL A 313 -51.19 19.85 60.50
CA VAL A 313 -51.43 18.42 60.86
C VAL A 313 -50.93 17.47 59.73
N PRO A 314 -50.20 16.39 60.06
CA PRO A 314 -49.77 15.33 59.13
C PRO A 314 -50.76 14.14 59.07
N PRO A 315 -50.74 13.34 57.99
CA PRO A 315 -50.82 11.87 58.12
C PRO A 315 -49.82 11.16 57.17
N GLU A 316 -48.93 10.31 57.69
CA GLU A 316 -49.07 8.85 57.94
C GLU A 316 -48.67 8.00 56.70
N PRO A 317 -47.81 6.96 56.84
CA PRO A 317 -47.05 6.39 55.72
C PRO A 317 -47.83 5.28 55.00
N GLU A 318 -47.73 5.27 53.66
CA GLU A 318 -48.19 4.13 52.84
C GLU A 318 -47.12 3.01 52.79
N PRO A 319 -47.56 1.72 52.76
CA PRO A 319 -46.68 0.56 52.79
C PRO A 319 -45.91 0.37 51.47
N PRO A 320 -44.74 -0.31 51.49
CA PRO A 320 -43.93 -0.48 50.29
C PRO A 320 -44.61 -1.42 49.29
N VAL A 321 -44.77 -0.92 48.06
CA VAL A 321 -45.13 -1.71 46.88
C VAL A 321 -43.95 -2.66 46.56
N PRO A 322 -44.19 -3.96 46.30
CA PRO A 322 -43.13 -4.88 45.88
C PRO A 322 -42.54 -4.42 44.52
N PRO A 323 -41.22 -4.55 44.31
CA PRO A 323 -40.59 -4.07 43.09
C PRO A 323 -41.10 -4.86 41.88
N ALA A 324 -41.52 -4.12 40.85
CA ALA A 324 -41.74 -4.66 39.52
C ALA A 324 -40.44 -5.30 38.98
N PRO A 325 -40.53 -6.32 38.12
CA PRO A 325 -39.34 -6.95 37.54
C PRO A 325 -38.52 -5.92 36.76
N GLU A 326 -37.22 -5.89 37.03
CA GLU A 326 -36.26 -5.00 36.35
C GLU A 326 -36.38 -5.16 34.83
N PRO A 327 -36.41 -4.04 34.06
CA PRO A 327 -36.18 -4.12 32.63
C PRO A 327 -34.80 -4.73 32.36
N PRO A 328 -34.63 -5.48 31.26
CA PRO A 328 -33.35 -6.11 30.95
C PRO A 328 -32.23 -5.05 30.91
N PRO A 329 -30.98 -5.42 31.28
CA PRO A 329 -29.87 -4.49 31.36
C PRO A 329 -29.75 -3.72 30.04
N ALA A 330 -29.82 -2.39 30.12
CA ALA A 330 -29.51 -1.54 28.99
C ALA A 330 -28.09 -1.89 28.53
N GLU A 331 -27.92 -2.08 27.22
CA GLU A 331 -26.60 -2.21 26.61
C GLU A 331 -25.70 -1.07 27.14
N PRO A 332 -24.45 -1.36 27.53
CA PRO A 332 -23.53 -0.32 27.95
C PRO A 332 -23.45 0.75 26.85
N PRO A 333 -23.41 2.04 27.21
CA PRO A 333 -23.32 3.09 26.21
C PRO A 333 -22.07 2.82 25.38
N ARG A 334 -22.26 2.57 24.08
CA ARG A 334 -21.17 2.47 23.12
C ARG A 334 -20.28 3.70 23.35
N PRO A 335 -18.95 3.56 23.43
CA PRO A 335 -18.07 4.71 23.61
C PRO A 335 -18.48 5.73 22.56
N ARG A 336 -18.90 6.91 23.03
CA ARG A 336 -19.28 8.02 22.18
C ARG A 336 -18.09 8.21 21.24
N ALA A 337 -18.29 7.90 19.96
CA ALA A 337 -17.25 8.05 18.95
C ALA A 337 -16.60 9.41 19.17
N GLU A 338 -15.31 9.38 19.51
CA GLU A 338 -14.52 10.57 19.69
C GLU A 338 -14.73 11.41 18.42
N ALA A 339 -15.15 12.67 18.60
CA ALA A 339 -15.50 13.49 17.45
C ALA A 339 -14.27 13.54 16.52
N PRO A 340 -14.45 13.32 15.20
CA PRO A 340 -13.31 13.27 14.31
C PRO A 340 -12.56 14.62 14.38
N PRO A 341 -11.22 14.60 14.26
CA PRO A 341 -10.40 15.78 14.51
C PRO A 341 -10.82 16.98 13.65
N PRO A 342 -10.52 18.22 14.09
CA PRO A 342 -10.83 19.43 13.34
C PRO A 342 -10.41 19.34 11.87
N ARG A 343 -11.18 20.00 10.98
CA ARG A 343 -10.99 19.93 9.51
C ARG A 343 -9.56 20.22 9.06
N GLU A 344 -8.91 21.21 9.68
CA GLU A 344 -7.53 21.58 9.37
C GLU A 344 -6.54 20.48 9.72
N GLU A 345 -6.75 19.77 10.83
CA GLU A 345 -5.87 18.67 11.26
C GLU A 345 -5.97 17.48 10.30
N ARG A 346 -7.17 17.16 9.81
CA ARG A 346 -7.37 16.11 8.79
C ARG A 346 -6.72 16.47 7.45
N ALA A 347 -6.88 17.72 7.01
CA ALA A 347 -6.23 18.19 5.78
C ALA A 347 -4.70 18.21 5.92
N ASN A 348 -4.17 18.50 7.11
CA ASN A 348 -2.74 18.42 7.39
C ASN A 348 -2.22 16.98 7.35
N GLU A 349 -2.97 16.02 7.89
CA GLU A 349 -2.66 14.59 7.81
C GLU A 349 -2.63 14.12 6.35
N ASP A 350 -3.68 14.38 5.58
CA ASP A 350 -3.78 13.97 4.18
C ASP A 350 -2.62 14.56 3.35
N ARG A 351 -2.29 15.84 3.57
CA ARG A 351 -1.13 16.50 2.93
C ARG A 351 0.21 15.94 3.39
N ARG A 352 0.35 15.59 4.68
CA ARG A 352 1.57 14.94 5.18
C ARG A 352 1.83 13.63 4.45
N ARG A 353 0.80 12.81 4.23
CA ARG A 353 0.92 11.55 3.47
C ARG A 353 1.39 11.79 2.03
N VAL A 354 0.89 12.83 1.37
CA VAL A 354 1.35 13.23 0.02
C VAL A 354 2.82 13.61 0.03
N GLU A 355 3.24 14.45 0.99
CA GLU A 355 4.63 14.92 1.10
C GLU A 355 5.60 13.77 1.40
N GLU A 356 5.26 12.88 2.33
CA GLU A 356 6.04 11.69 2.69
C GLU A 356 6.23 10.73 1.50
N ARG A 357 5.29 10.74 0.55
CA ARG A 357 5.32 9.90 -0.66
C ARG A 357 5.88 10.62 -1.88
N GLY A 358 6.37 11.85 -1.72
CA GLY A 358 7.03 12.60 -2.78
C GLY A 358 6.08 13.30 -3.78
N GLY A 359 4.81 13.47 -3.42
CA GLY A 359 3.86 14.25 -4.21
C GLY A 359 4.29 15.72 -4.33
N GLN A 360 3.93 16.37 -5.44
CA GLN A 360 4.32 17.75 -5.72
C GLN A 360 3.36 18.73 -5.06
N ARG A 361 3.86 19.88 -4.59
CA ARG A 361 2.97 20.96 -4.16
C ARG A 361 2.48 21.77 -5.35
N GLY A 362 1.23 22.20 -5.30
CA GLY A 362 0.61 22.96 -6.39
C GLY A 362 -0.28 24.08 -5.91
N ARG A 363 -0.77 24.87 -6.87
CA ARG A 363 -1.79 25.90 -6.61
C ARG A 363 -3.18 25.29 -6.47
N LEU A 364 -3.44 24.14 -7.10
CA LEU A 364 -4.66 23.37 -6.89
C LEU A 364 -4.28 21.90 -6.68
N GLU A 365 -4.78 21.31 -5.62
CA GLU A 365 -4.46 19.95 -5.20
C GLU A 365 -5.73 19.20 -4.84
N PHE A 366 -5.88 17.98 -5.32
CA PHE A 366 -6.94 17.05 -4.95
C PHE A 366 -6.29 15.82 -4.31
N ILE A 367 -6.58 15.58 -3.04
CA ILE A 367 -6.01 14.51 -2.25
C ILE A 367 -7.12 13.53 -1.87
N LEU A 368 -6.97 12.25 -2.23
CA LEU A 368 -7.83 11.16 -1.78
C LEU A 368 -7.04 10.29 -0.81
N ALA A 369 -7.43 10.20 0.45
CA ALA A 369 -6.76 9.41 1.48
C ALA A 369 -7.70 8.37 2.10
N TRP A 370 -7.19 7.19 2.41
CA TRP A 370 -7.92 6.13 3.11
C TRP A 370 -6.99 5.31 4.01
N ASP A 371 -7.58 4.46 4.86
CA ASP A 371 -6.88 3.80 5.97
C ASP A 371 -6.99 2.27 5.89
N ASN A 372 -6.96 1.71 4.68
CA ASN A 372 -6.79 0.28 4.44
C ASN A 372 -6.21 -0.02 3.04
N GLU A 373 -6.00 -1.30 2.74
CA GLU A 373 -5.42 -1.81 1.48
C GLU A 373 -6.39 -1.82 0.28
N ALA A 374 -7.55 -1.16 0.36
CA ALA A 374 -8.44 -1.07 -0.78
C ALA A 374 -7.77 -0.32 -1.96
N ASP A 375 -8.22 -0.62 -3.18
CA ASP A 375 -7.78 0.08 -4.38
C ASP A 375 -8.81 1.15 -4.74
N LEU A 376 -8.52 2.39 -4.34
CA LEU A 376 -9.38 3.54 -4.60
C LEU A 376 -8.74 4.47 -5.60
N ASP A 377 -9.41 4.73 -6.72
CA ASP A 377 -8.95 5.69 -7.73
C ASP A 377 -9.65 7.05 -7.61
N LEU A 378 -8.86 8.09 -7.75
CA LEU A 378 -9.24 9.48 -7.87
C LEU A 378 -9.48 9.85 -9.33
N VAL A 379 -10.69 10.34 -9.60
CA VAL A 379 -11.08 10.82 -10.92
C VAL A 379 -11.37 12.31 -10.82
N VAL A 380 -10.53 13.13 -11.46
CA VAL A 380 -10.75 14.59 -11.55
C VAL A 380 -11.15 14.95 -12.97
N THR A 381 -12.37 15.46 -13.12
CA THR A 381 -12.88 16.00 -14.40
C THR A 381 -12.80 17.52 -14.36
N CYS A 382 -12.09 18.10 -15.32
CA CYS A 382 -11.86 19.52 -15.43
C CYS A 382 -13.05 20.26 -16.06
N PRO A 383 -13.12 21.59 -15.93
CA PRO A 383 -14.24 22.39 -16.45
C PRO A 383 -14.50 22.21 -17.96
N ASN A 384 -13.47 21.88 -18.74
CA ASN A 384 -13.56 21.61 -20.18
C ASN A 384 -13.98 20.16 -20.53
N GLY A 385 -14.23 19.32 -19.53
CA GLY A 385 -14.57 17.89 -19.69
C GLY A 385 -13.37 16.95 -19.79
N GLY A 386 -12.13 17.45 -19.78
CA GLY A 386 -10.93 16.61 -19.66
C GLY A 386 -10.90 15.84 -18.35
N ARG A 387 -10.28 14.66 -18.31
CA ARG A 387 -10.28 13.77 -17.14
C ARG A 387 -8.88 13.31 -16.79
N ILE A 388 -8.46 13.57 -15.56
CA ILE A 388 -7.27 12.99 -14.93
C ILE A 388 -7.70 11.75 -14.14
N VAL A 389 -7.10 10.61 -14.49
CA VAL A 389 -7.30 9.27 -13.90
C VAL A 389 -6.01 8.46 -14.07
N ALA A 390 -5.83 7.34 -13.37
CA ALA A 390 -4.63 6.48 -13.46
C ALA A 390 -4.18 6.20 -14.91
N GLY A 391 -5.08 5.72 -15.77
CA GLY A 391 -4.78 5.46 -17.18
C GLY A 391 -4.58 6.70 -18.07
N ARG A 392 -4.81 7.92 -17.55
CA ARG A 392 -4.64 9.22 -18.23
C ARG A 392 -4.20 10.29 -17.23
N PRO A 393 -2.96 10.20 -16.71
CA PRO A 393 -2.54 11.01 -15.56
C PRO A 393 -2.45 12.50 -15.89
N SER A 394 -2.22 12.89 -17.15
CA SER A 394 -2.14 14.29 -17.59
C SER A 394 -3.33 14.71 -18.47
N GLY A 395 -4.54 14.26 -18.13
CA GLY A 395 -5.74 14.47 -18.96
C GLY A 395 -6.33 15.89 -18.92
N CYS A 396 -5.76 16.80 -18.14
CA CYS A 396 -6.10 18.22 -18.15
C CYS A 396 -4.87 19.09 -18.32
N ALA A 397 -5.05 20.26 -18.94
CA ALA A 397 -3.96 21.23 -19.09
C ALA A 397 -3.43 21.68 -17.70
N GLY A 398 -2.13 21.45 -17.48
CA GLY A 398 -1.43 21.85 -16.26
C GLY A 398 -1.72 21.01 -15.02
N GLY A 399 -2.55 19.96 -15.14
CA GLY A 399 -2.87 19.04 -14.04
C GLY A 399 -2.30 17.64 -14.28
N ARG A 400 -1.86 16.99 -13.22
CA ARG A 400 -1.29 15.63 -13.27
C ARG A 400 -1.67 14.81 -12.05
N LEU A 401 -2.03 13.54 -12.24
CA LEU A 401 -2.03 12.52 -11.18
C LEU A 401 -0.57 12.11 -10.94
N ASP A 402 -0.04 12.43 -9.76
CA ASP A 402 1.36 12.21 -9.43
C ASP A 402 1.59 11.17 -8.34
N LEU A 403 0.56 10.86 -7.55
CA LEU A 403 0.50 9.69 -6.68
C LEU A 403 -0.74 8.87 -6.99
N ASP A 404 -0.53 7.58 -7.24
CA ASP A 404 -1.54 6.53 -7.43
C ASP A 404 -1.14 5.40 -6.47
N ALA A 405 -2.01 5.06 -5.52
CA ALA A 405 -1.72 4.09 -4.48
C ALA A 405 -2.63 2.87 -4.62
N ASN A 406 -2.03 1.69 -4.44
CA ASN A 406 -2.69 0.39 -4.55
C ASN A 406 -3.18 -0.02 -5.96
N GLY A 407 -2.99 0.82 -6.98
CA GLY A 407 -3.26 0.48 -8.39
C GLY A 407 -2.39 -0.65 -8.96
N THR A 408 -2.89 -1.33 -10.00
CA THR A 408 -2.23 -2.51 -10.61
C THR A 408 -0.98 -2.19 -11.43
N ASP A 409 -0.87 -0.98 -11.96
CA ASP A 409 0.23 -0.57 -12.85
C ASP A 409 1.51 -0.20 -12.07
N ASN A 410 1.39 0.01 -10.75
CA ASN A 410 2.51 0.19 -9.83
C ASN A 410 3.27 -1.12 -9.54
N ALA A 411 2.71 -2.25 -9.95
CA ALA A 411 3.21 -3.59 -9.64
C ALA A 411 3.85 -4.23 -10.87
N GLY A 412 5.11 -3.89 -11.15
CA GLY A 412 5.99 -4.67 -12.04
C GLY A 412 6.26 -6.10 -11.54
N GLY A 413 5.21 -6.88 -11.27
CA GLY A 413 5.21 -8.27 -10.81
C GLY A 413 4.99 -8.48 -9.30
N GLN A 414 5.05 -7.46 -8.44
CA GLN A 414 4.78 -7.57 -7.00
C GLN A 414 3.88 -6.44 -6.53
N LEU A 415 2.65 -6.78 -6.12
CA LEU A 415 1.68 -5.83 -5.62
C LEU A 415 2.00 -5.48 -4.16
N ILE A 416 2.41 -4.24 -3.90
CA ILE A 416 2.63 -3.74 -2.54
C ILE A 416 1.40 -2.93 -2.16
N MET A 417 0.56 -3.51 -1.30
CA MET A 417 -0.61 -2.83 -0.77
C MET A 417 -0.21 -1.97 0.43
N LEU A 418 -0.61 -0.72 0.41
CA LEU A 418 -0.39 0.26 1.48
C LEU A 418 -1.59 0.25 2.44
N PRO A 419 -1.37 0.27 3.77
CA PRO A 419 -2.43 0.32 4.76
C PRO A 419 -2.97 1.73 5.02
N ASP A 420 -2.23 2.77 4.65
CA ASP A 420 -2.55 4.20 4.82
C ASP A 420 -2.46 5.03 3.50
N PRO A 421 -2.98 4.51 2.38
CA PRO A 421 -2.76 5.04 1.03
C PRO A 421 -3.31 6.45 0.77
N VAL A 422 -2.76 7.06 -0.29
CA VAL A 422 -3.18 8.37 -0.80
C VAL A 422 -3.02 8.42 -2.32
N GLU A 423 -3.99 9.03 -3.00
CA GLU A 423 -3.85 9.50 -4.37
C GLU A 423 -3.84 11.02 -4.43
N HIS A 424 -3.11 11.56 -5.41
CA HIS A 424 -2.90 13.00 -5.52
C HIS A 424 -2.93 13.46 -6.97
N VAL A 425 -3.79 14.46 -7.22
CA VAL A 425 -3.78 15.25 -8.45
C VAL A 425 -3.35 16.67 -8.13
N VAL A 426 -2.34 17.15 -8.84
CA VAL A 426 -1.72 18.46 -8.62
C VAL A 426 -1.74 19.32 -9.88
N PHE A 427 -1.99 20.61 -9.70
CA PHE A 427 -1.79 21.66 -10.70
C PHE A 427 -0.77 22.66 -10.17
N THR A 428 0.47 22.58 -10.67
CA THR A 428 1.58 23.44 -10.21
C THR A 428 1.51 24.86 -10.76
N GLY A 429 0.91 25.04 -11.94
CA GLY A 429 0.68 26.33 -12.57
C GLY A 429 -0.73 26.87 -12.36
N ASN A 430 -1.23 27.63 -13.33
CA ASN A 430 -2.60 28.13 -13.31
C ASN A 430 -3.59 27.01 -13.68
N PRO A 431 -4.45 26.53 -12.74
CA PRO A 431 -5.45 25.55 -13.09
C PRO A 431 -6.57 26.22 -13.92
N PRO A 432 -7.29 25.45 -14.74
CA PRO A 432 -8.44 25.97 -15.46
C PRO A 432 -9.50 26.49 -14.48
N LEU A 433 -10.05 27.67 -14.76
CA LEU A 433 -11.12 28.25 -13.96
C LEU A 433 -12.44 27.53 -14.25
N GLY A 434 -13.23 27.30 -13.21
CA GLY A 434 -14.56 26.73 -13.34
C GLY A 434 -14.85 25.63 -12.33
N GLU A 435 -15.83 24.80 -12.68
CA GLU A 435 -16.28 23.69 -11.86
C GLU A 435 -15.53 22.40 -12.21
N PHE A 436 -14.87 21.83 -11.22
CA PHE A 436 -14.28 20.51 -11.29
C PHE A 436 -15.25 19.49 -10.74
N ARG A 437 -15.23 18.29 -11.29
CA ARG A 437 -16.05 17.16 -10.84
C ARG A 437 -15.14 16.02 -10.40
N VAL A 438 -15.24 15.64 -9.14
CA VAL A 438 -14.39 14.63 -8.52
C VAL A 438 -15.19 13.39 -8.19
N ALA A 439 -14.73 12.23 -8.62
CA ALA A 439 -15.30 10.93 -8.27
C ALA A 439 -14.24 10.03 -7.64
N VAL A 440 -14.70 9.11 -6.80
CA VAL A 440 -13.88 8.08 -6.17
C VAL A 440 -14.36 6.74 -6.70
N ARG A 441 -13.46 5.93 -7.23
CA ARG A 441 -13.75 4.59 -7.71
C ARG A 441 -13.12 3.55 -6.80
N MET A 442 -13.69 2.35 -6.76
CA MET A 442 -13.09 1.19 -6.11
C MET A 442 -13.01 0.05 -7.12
N PHE A 443 -11.83 -0.53 -7.28
CA PHE A 443 -11.61 -1.68 -8.16
C PHE A 443 -11.52 -2.98 -7.34
N PRO A 444 -12.29 -4.02 -7.71
CA PRO A 444 -12.09 -5.37 -7.23
C PRO A 444 -10.84 -5.95 -7.91
N TYR A 445 -10.03 -6.67 -7.15
CA TYR A 445 -9.06 -7.56 -7.76
C TYR A 445 -9.03 -8.84 -6.95
N HIS A 446 -9.61 -9.89 -7.54
CA HIS A 446 -9.84 -11.19 -6.88
C HIS A 446 -8.76 -12.22 -7.21
N THR A 447 -7.80 -11.89 -8.09
CA THR A 447 -6.82 -12.85 -8.63
C THR A 447 -5.44 -12.77 -7.96
N GLN A 448 -5.32 -12.06 -6.84
CA GLN A 448 -4.08 -11.98 -6.08
C GLN A 448 -4.08 -12.91 -4.86
N PRO A 449 -2.90 -13.37 -4.41
CA PRO A 449 -2.79 -14.25 -3.23
C PRO A 449 -3.31 -13.61 -1.93
N ARG A 450 -3.51 -12.29 -1.88
CA ARG A 450 -4.26 -11.59 -0.83
C ARG A 450 -5.48 -10.86 -1.44
N PRO A 451 -6.70 -11.16 -0.98
CA PRO A 451 -7.89 -10.43 -1.42
C PRO A 451 -7.91 -9.01 -0.84
N ARG A 452 -8.21 -8.02 -1.69
CA ARG A 452 -8.35 -6.61 -1.26
C ARG A 452 -9.61 -6.40 -0.40
N PRO A 453 -9.60 -5.44 0.56
CA PRO A 453 -10.80 -5.04 1.26
C PRO A 453 -11.90 -4.56 0.29
N GLY A 454 -13.11 -5.12 0.39
CA GLY A 454 -14.27 -4.71 -0.40
C GLY A 454 -14.98 -3.45 0.12
N SER A 455 -14.40 -2.78 1.10
CA SER A 455 -14.94 -1.57 1.71
C SER A 455 -13.82 -0.66 2.18
N ALA A 456 -13.97 0.65 2.02
CA ALA A 456 -13.03 1.64 2.52
C ALA A 456 -13.74 2.95 2.89
N GLY A 457 -13.43 3.46 4.08
CA GLY A 457 -13.69 4.84 4.43
C GLY A 457 -12.63 5.73 3.78
N TYR A 458 -13.05 6.83 3.15
CA TYR A 458 -12.14 7.74 2.45
C TYR A 458 -12.37 9.20 2.85
N ARG A 459 -11.33 10.01 2.66
CA ARG A 459 -11.31 11.46 2.78
C ARG A 459 -10.84 12.05 1.46
N LEU A 460 -11.60 13.01 0.94
CA LEU A 460 -11.26 13.82 -0.21
C LEU A 460 -11.04 15.25 0.27
N THR A 461 -9.82 15.75 0.09
CA THR A 461 -9.40 17.09 0.49
C THR A 461 -8.96 17.86 -0.75
N VAL A 462 -9.50 19.06 -0.97
CA VAL A 462 -9.12 19.93 -2.09
C VAL A 462 -8.55 21.23 -1.57
N LEU A 463 -7.34 21.54 -2.01
CA LEU A 463 -6.63 22.76 -1.62
C LEU A 463 -6.44 23.68 -2.81
N TYR A 464 -6.61 24.98 -2.58
CA TYR A 464 -6.25 26.04 -3.53
C TYR A 464 -5.33 27.05 -2.84
N ASP A 465 -4.16 27.28 -3.41
CA ASP A 465 -3.05 28.07 -2.82
C ASP A 465 -2.78 27.69 -1.35
N GLY A 466 -2.81 26.39 -1.07
CA GLY A 466 -2.58 25.81 0.26
C GLY A 466 -3.74 25.92 1.25
N GLN A 467 -4.85 26.59 0.88
CA GLN A 467 -6.07 26.66 1.70
C GLN A 467 -7.07 25.58 1.30
N VAL A 468 -7.70 24.94 2.28
CA VAL A 468 -8.74 23.93 2.03
C VAL A 468 -10.00 24.61 1.49
N ILE A 469 -10.36 24.32 0.25
CA ILE A 469 -11.55 24.87 -0.41
C ILE A 469 -12.73 23.89 -0.48
N ALA A 470 -12.46 22.58 -0.35
CA ALA A 470 -13.49 21.55 -0.23
C ALA A 470 -12.96 20.34 0.54
N GLU A 471 -13.85 19.69 1.28
CA GLU A 471 -13.57 18.44 1.99
C GLU A 471 -14.82 17.56 1.92
N LYS A 472 -14.64 16.27 1.66
CA LYS A 472 -15.72 15.28 1.70
C LYS A 472 -15.18 13.97 2.26
N SER A 473 -15.94 13.35 3.14
CA SER A 473 -15.67 11.98 3.59
C SER A 473 -16.79 11.07 3.15
N GLY A 474 -16.48 9.80 2.94
CA GLY A 474 -17.47 8.80 2.58
C GLY A 474 -16.99 7.40 2.90
N THR A 475 -17.85 6.43 2.65
CA THR A 475 -17.49 5.02 2.66
C THR A 475 -17.99 4.43 1.36
N ILE A 476 -17.08 3.78 0.64
CA ILE A 476 -17.43 2.98 -0.52
C ILE A 476 -17.37 1.51 -0.09
N THR A 477 -18.46 0.80 -0.28
CA THR A 477 -18.60 -0.61 0.11
C THR A 477 -19.22 -1.35 -1.07
N ARG A 478 -18.65 -2.51 -1.41
CA ARG A 478 -19.24 -3.44 -2.38
C ARG A 478 -20.22 -4.37 -1.68
N ALA A 479 -21.47 -4.36 -2.10
CA ALA A 479 -22.40 -5.42 -1.71
C ALA A 479 -22.06 -6.72 -2.46
N PRO A 480 -22.23 -7.90 -1.84
CA PRO A 480 -22.12 -9.17 -2.56
C PRO A 480 -23.11 -9.19 -3.73
N GLY A 481 -22.62 -9.28 -4.97
CA GLY A 481 -23.43 -9.35 -6.19
C GLY A 481 -23.58 -8.06 -6.99
N ASP A 482 -22.97 -6.94 -6.59
CA ASP A 482 -22.95 -5.71 -7.40
C ASP A 482 -22.09 -5.91 -8.66
N THR A 483 -22.74 -6.07 -9.81
CA THR A 483 -22.16 -5.83 -11.14
C THR A 483 -22.79 -4.57 -11.71
N GLN A 484 -21.98 -3.53 -11.93
CA GLN A 484 -22.45 -2.30 -12.57
C GLN A 484 -22.93 -2.62 -14.01
N PRO A 485 -24.04 -2.00 -14.47
CA PRO A 485 -24.48 -2.15 -15.84
C PRO A 485 -23.44 -1.55 -16.80
N GLY A 486 -22.87 -2.38 -17.67
CA GLY A 486 -21.89 -1.95 -18.69
C GLY A 486 -20.56 -2.71 -18.71
N GLY A 487 -20.37 -3.72 -17.86
CA GLY A 487 -19.18 -4.58 -17.89
C GLY A 487 -17.89 -3.91 -17.41
N LEU A 488 -18.00 -2.76 -16.75
CA LEU A 488 -16.88 -2.09 -16.09
C LEU A 488 -16.79 -2.58 -14.64
N ASP A 489 -15.65 -3.16 -14.29
CA ASP A 489 -15.43 -3.82 -13.00
C ASP A 489 -15.00 -2.82 -11.92
N TYR A 490 -15.76 -1.74 -11.67
CA TYR A 490 -15.49 -0.81 -10.57
C TYR A 490 -16.78 -0.23 -9.99
N LEU A 491 -16.75 0.12 -8.70
CA LEU A 491 -17.79 0.92 -8.04
C LEU A 491 -17.40 2.39 -8.07
N GLU A 492 -18.35 3.30 -8.27
CA GLU A 492 -18.09 4.75 -8.29
C GLU A 492 -19.02 5.47 -7.31
N GLN A 493 -18.47 6.35 -6.49
CA GLN A 493 -19.25 7.23 -5.62
C GLN A 493 -19.85 8.41 -6.40
N PRO A 494 -20.97 8.99 -5.94
CA PRO A 494 -21.54 10.18 -6.55
C PRO A 494 -20.52 11.32 -6.68
N VAL A 495 -20.49 11.91 -7.86
CA VAL A 495 -19.59 13.00 -8.23
C VAL A 495 -19.75 14.18 -7.27
N THR A 496 -18.62 14.72 -6.83
CA THR A 496 -18.52 15.91 -5.99
C THR A 496 -18.08 17.08 -6.86
N SER A 497 -18.91 18.11 -6.93
CA SER A 497 -18.57 19.34 -7.63
C SER A 497 -17.76 20.27 -6.73
N VAL A 498 -16.64 20.76 -7.23
CA VAL A 498 -15.75 21.71 -6.55
C VAL A 498 -15.56 22.92 -7.44
N LYS A 499 -15.92 24.10 -6.94
CA LYS A 499 -15.74 25.36 -7.67
C LYS A 499 -14.43 26.00 -7.23
N VAL A 500 -13.50 26.14 -8.16
CA VAL A 500 -12.23 26.81 -7.89
C VAL A 500 -12.44 28.32 -8.06
N PRO A 501 -12.18 29.14 -7.03
CA PRO A 501 -12.31 30.59 -7.13
C PRO A 501 -11.27 31.15 -8.11
N PRO A 502 -11.54 32.31 -8.75
CA PRO A 502 -10.51 33.02 -9.50
C PRO A 502 -9.35 33.39 -8.57
N PRO A 503 -8.11 33.50 -9.11
CA PRO A 503 -6.96 33.92 -8.32
C PRO A 503 -7.21 35.31 -7.73
N ALA A 504 -6.82 35.48 -6.45
CA ALA A 504 -6.98 36.72 -5.70
C ALA A 504 -6.05 37.84 -6.19
#